data_AF-A0A524AL29-F1
#
_entry.id   AF-A0A524AL29-F1
#
_cell.length_a   1.000
_cell.length_b   1.000
_cell.length_c   1.000
_cell.angle_alpha   90.00
_cell.angle_beta   90.00
_cell.angle_gamma   90.00
#
_symmetry.space_group_name_H-M   'P 1'
#
loop_
_entity.id
_entity.type
_entity.pdbx_description
1 polymer ?
#
loop_
_entity_poly.entity_id
_entity_poly.type
_entity_poly.pdbx_seq_one_letter_code
_entity_poly.pdbx_strand_id
1 'polypeptide(L)'
;MTSPLRIRDRLDHRFAQPNLSAYLDGEVTGDQKRRLERHLAICAGCREELASLRDTVMLLRQAPLRPVPRSFALPMELQAEQARNRRWNLTYSYLRGATVVATFLLVLLVSGDALIGMGAIPIPDAAPRLPRKVAVE
;
A
#
# COMPACT_ATOMS: atom_id res chain seq x y z
N MET A 1 -25.26 11.85 33.87
CA MET A 1 -24.39 12.75 33.09
C MET A 1 -22.94 12.46 33.46
N THR A 2 -22.18 11.79 32.59
CA THR A 2 -20.74 11.54 32.82
C THR A 2 -19.93 12.74 32.36
N SER A 3 -19.20 13.38 33.28
CA SER A 3 -18.32 14.52 32.98
C SER A 3 -17.29 14.15 31.90
N PRO A 4 -17.06 15.02 30.89
CA PRO A 4 -16.23 14.71 29.71
C PRO A 4 -14.79 14.33 30.04
N LEU A 5 -14.24 14.84 31.14
CA LEU A 5 -12.89 14.52 31.62
C LEU A 5 -12.72 13.03 31.94
N ARG A 6 -13.73 12.41 32.58
CA ARG A 6 -13.70 11.00 32.99
C ARG A 6 -13.71 10.02 31.81
N ILE A 7 -14.30 10.42 30.68
CA ILE A 7 -14.32 9.61 29.46
C ILE A 7 -12.93 9.61 28.83
N ARG A 8 -12.30 10.78 28.75
CA ARG A 8 -10.96 10.94 28.18
C ARG A 8 -9.91 10.15 28.96
N ASP A 9 -9.94 10.19 30.29
CA ASP A 9 -8.98 9.44 31.12
C ASP A 9 -9.08 7.92 30.91
N ARG A 10 -10.30 7.38 30.76
CA ARG A 10 -10.49 5.95 30.45
C ARG A 10 -9.98 5.58 29.07
N LEU A 11 -10.19 6.44 28.08
CA LEU A 11 -9.69 6.23 26.72
C LEU A 11 -8.16 6.31 26.68
N ASP A 12 -7.57 7.21 27.45
CA ASP A 12 -6.12 7.35 27.58
C ASP A 12 -5.51 6.15 28.30
N HIS A 13 -6.16 5.62 29.34
CA HIS A 13 -5.75 4.37 30.00
C HIS A 13 -5.81 3.15 29.08
N ARG A 14 -6.93 2.95 28.38
CA ARG A 14 -7.10 1.84 27.42
C ARG A 14 -6.11 1.92 26.24
N PHE A 15 -5.72 3.14 25.87
CA PHE A 15 -4.67 3.37 24.88
C PHE A 15 -3.28 3.08 25.45
N ALA A 16 -2.98 3.52 26.67
CA ALA A 16 -1.67 3.37 27.28
C ALA A 16 -1.26 1.91 27.49
N GLN A 17 -2.12 1.07 28.08
CA GLN A 17 -1.79 -0.32 28.44
C GLN A 17 -1.11 -1.13 27.31
N PRO A 18 -1.69 -1.27 26.10
CA PRO A 18 -1.07 -2.02 25.02
C PRO A 18 0.13 -1.32 24.36
N ASN A 19 0.32 -0.02 24.59
CA ASN A 19 1.37 0.79 23.94
C ASN A 19 2.59 1.04 24.84
N LEU A 20 2.63 0.52 26.07
CA LEU A 20 3.78 0.71 26.97
C LEU A 20 5.06 0.06 26.43
N SER A 21 4.98 -1.13 25.82
CA SER A 21 6.15 -1.79 25.19
C SER A 21 6.67 -0.96 24.02
N ALA A 22 5.79 -0.61 23.07
CA ALA A 22 6.16 0.23 21.92
C ALA A 22 6.75 1.58 22.35
N TYR A 23 6.26 2.16 23.46
CA TYR A 23 6.83 3.37 24.03
C TYR A 23 8.25 3.16 24.56
N LEU A 24 8.51 2.03 25.22
CA LEU A 24 9.84 1.65 25.71
C LEU A 24 10.82 1.45 24.54
N ASP A 25 10.35 0.84 23.46
CA ASP A 25 11.13 0.58 22.24
C ASP A 25 11.27 1.80 21.31
N GLY A 26 10.56 2.90 21.61
CA GLY A 26 10.59 4.12 20.79
C GLY A 26 9.77 4.05 19.51
N GLU A 27 8.87 3.07 19.39
CA GLU A 27 8.04 2.79 18.22
C GLU A 27 6.68 3.50 18.22
N VAL A 28 6.48 4.47 19.11
CA VAL A 28 5.28 5.31 19.14
C VAL A 28 5.52 6.65 18.42
N THR A 29 4.48 7.16 17.76
CA THR A 29 4.58 8.49 17.12
C THR A 29 4.71 9.59 18.17
N GLY A 30 5.21 10.77 17.77
CA GLY A 30 5.37 11.91 18.69
C GLY A 30 4.07 12.31 19.41
N ASP A 31 2.92 12.19 18.74
CA ASP A 31 1.62 12.52 19.32
C ASP A 31 1.18 11.46 20.35
N GLN A 32 1.40 10.18 20.02
CA GLN A 32 1.14 9.07 20.93
C GLN A 32 2.04 9.14 22.17
N LYS A 33 3.31 9.51 21.99
CA LYS A 33 4.27 9.72 23.09
C LYS A 33 3.77 10.78 24.08
N ARG A 34 3.40 11.97 23.60
CA ARG A 34 2.86 13.05 24.45
C ARG A 34 1.58 12.64 25.16
N ARG A 35 0.72 11.86 24.49
CA ARG A 35 -0.50 11.31 25.08
C ARG A 35 -0.19 10.32 26.21
N LEU A 36 0.74 9.39 26.01
CA LEU A 36 1.18 8.46 27.05
C LEU A 36 1.80 9.19 28.23
N GLU A 37 2.72 10.12 28.00
CA GLU A 37 3.41 10.86 29.06
C GLU A 37 2.43 11.62 29.95
N ARG A 38 1.42 12.25 29.35
CA ARG A 38 0.34 12.90 30.11
C ARG A 38 -0.44 11.90 30.97
N HIS A 39 -0.76 10.74 30.43
CA HIS A 39 -1.48 9.69 31.17
C HIS A 39 -0.62 9.08 32.27
N LEU A 40 0.67 8.84 32.01
CA LEU A 40 1.64 8.32 32.97
C LEU A 40 1.85 9.30 34.13
N ALA A 41 1.68 10.61 33.94
CA ALA A 41 1.73 11.57 35.05
C ALA A 41 0.60 11.35 36.08
N ILE A 42 -0.56 10.85 35.66
CA ILE A 42 -1.75 10.73 36.52
C ILE A 42 -2.06 9.28 36.95
N CYS A 43 -1.67 8.28 36.17
CA CYS A 43 -2.02 6.88 36.43
C CYS A 43 -0.87 6.09 37.07
N ALA A 44 -0.99 5.75 38.35
CA ALA A 44 0.01 4.95 39.06
C ALA A 44 0.15 3.53 38.49
N GLY A 45 -0.96 2.86 38.14
CA GLY A 45 -0.93 1.50 37.60
C GLY A 45 -0.14 1.39 36.28
N CYS A 46 -0.36 2.32 35.34
CA CYS A 46 0.42 2.34 34.10
C CYS A 46 1.92 2.67 34.33
N ARG A 47 2.26 3.43 35.38
CA ARG A 47 3.67 3.66 35.74
C ARG A 47 4.33 2.41 36.30
N GLU A 48 3.60 1.66 37.12
CA GLU A 48 4.06 0.40 37.70
C GLU A 48 4.25 -0.67 36.61
N GLU A 49 3.28 -0.82 35.69
CA GLU A 49 3.40 -1.68 34.51
C GLU A 49 4.63 -1.31 33.67
N LEU A 50 4.86 -0.02 33.43
CA LEU A 50 6.03 0.46 32.67
C LEU A 50 7.36 0.19 33.41
N ALA A 51 7.37 0.28 34.75
CA ALA A 51 8.55 -0.06 35.55
C ALA A 51 8.86 -1.56 35.45
N SER A 52 7.85 -2.42 35.59
CA SER A 52 7.99 -3.88 35.44
C SER A 52 8.54 -4.28 34.06
N LEU A 53 8.08 -3.62 32.99
CA LEU A 53 8.64 -3.82 31.64
C LEU A 53 10.12 -3.41 31.56
N ARG A 54 10.50 -2.28 32.18
CA ARG A 54 11.90 -1.83 32.22
C ARG A 54 12.79 -2.81 32.98
N ASP A 55 12.32 -3.34 34.10
CA ASP A 55 13.06 -4.33 34.89
C ASP A 55 13.27 -5.62 34.09
N THR A 56 12.24 -6.06 33.35
CA THR A 56 12.35 -7.21 32.44
C THR A 56 13.42 -6.98 31.37
N VAL A 57 13.42 -5.80 30.74
CA VAL A 57 14.44 -5.43 29.74
C VAL A 57 15.82 -5.38 30.36
N MET A 58 15.97 -4.84 31.58
CA MET A 58 17.25 -4.83 32.29
C MET A 58 17.75 -6.24 32.57
N LEU A 59 16.89 -7.15 33.02
CA LEU A 59 17.24 -8.54 33.27
C LEU A 59 17.69 -9.26 32.00
N LEU A 60 16.96 -9.06 30.89
CA LEU A 60 17.32 -9.63 29.60
C LEU A 60 18.66 -9.10 29.07
N ARG A 61 18.99 -7.82 29.32
CA ARG A 61 20.29 -7.24 28.96
C ARG A 61 21.46 -7.81 29.75
N GLN A 62 21.22 -8.39 30.93
CA GLN A 62 22.25 -9.07 31.72
C GLN A 62 22.50 -10.51 31.26
N ALA A 63 21.65 -11.06 30.40
CA ALA A 63 21.83 -12.41 29.89
C ALA A 63 23.10 -12.51 29.01
N PRO A 64 23.83 -13.64 29.08
CA PRO A 64 25.03 -13.83 28.26
C PRO A 64 24.67 -13.83 26.77
N LEU A 65 25.43 -13.09 25.97
CA LEU A 65 25.29 -13.13 24.52
C LEU A 65 25.70 -14.52 24.02
N ARG A 66 24.75 -15.23 23.41
CA ARG A 66 25.02 -16.51 22.77
C ARG A 66 25.43 -16.27 21.32
N PRO A 67 26.48 -16.94 20.81
CA PRO A 67 26.80 -16.87 19.39
C PRO A 67 25.62 -17.38 18.57
N VAL A 68 25.34 -16.66 17.50
CA VAL A 68 24.26 -16.97 16.57
C VAL A 68 24.61 -18.26 15.81
N PRO A 69 23.71 -19.26 15.75
CA PRO A 69 24.05 -20.59 15.20
C PRO A 69 24.32 -20.59 13.68
N ARG A 70 23.94 -19.53 12.96
CA ARG A 70 24.20 -19.36 11.52
C ARG A 70 24.33 -17.89 11.15
N SER A 71 25.00 -17.61 10.05
CA SER A 71 24.99 -16.27 9.46
C SER A 71 23.58 -15.91 8.99
N PHE A 72 22.99 -14.87 9.58
CA PHE A 72 21.79 -14.21 9.03
C PHE A 72 22.13 -13.09 8.05
N ALA A 73 23.42 -12.85 7.79
CA ALA A 73 23.84 -12.05 6.65
C ALA A 73 23.34 -12.72 5.37
N LEU A 74 22.54 -11.99 4.59
CA LEU A 74 22.11 -12.45 3.28
C LEU A 74 23.36 -12.60 2.40
N PRO A 75 23.68 -13.81 1.90
CA PRO A 75 24.77 -14.00 0.96
C PRO A 75 24.64 -13.01 -0.21
N MET A 76 25.75 -12.42 -0.63
CA MET A 76 25.77 -11.46 -1.75
C MET A 76 25.19 -12.08 -3.02
N GLU A 77 25.29 -13.39 -3.16
CA GLU A 77 24.72 -14.19 -4.25
C GLU A 77 23.20 -14.02 -4.35
N LEU A 78 22.49 -13.99 -3.21
CA LEU A 78 21.03 -13.79 -3.20
C LEU A 78 20.62 -12.37 -3.61
N GLN A 79 21.49 -11.37 -3.38
CA GLN A 79 21.21 -10.01 -3.84
C GLN A 79 21.26 -9.89 -5.37
N ALA A 80 22.17 -10.63 -6.02
CA ALA A 80 22.22 -10.72 -7.47
C ALA A 80 20.98 -11.42 -8.04
N GLU A 81 20.46 -12.45 -7.37
CA GLU A 81 19.20 -13.09 -7.76
C GLU A 81 18.00 -12.15 -7.63
N GLN A 82 17.95 -11.31 -6.59
CA GLN A 82 16.89 -10.31 -6.41
C GLN A 82 16.90 -9.27 -7.54
N ALA A 83 18.07 -8.77 -7.94
CA ALA A 83 18.21 -7.87 -9.08
C ALA A 83 17.74 -8.53 -10.39
N ARG A 84 18.04 -9.83 -10.55
CA ARG A 84 17.56 -10.63 -11.68
C ARG A 84 16.04 -10.79 -11.68
N ASN A 85 15.43 -10.99 -10.51
CA ASN A 85 13.98 -11.12 -10.42
C ASN A 85 13.28 -9.77 -10.70
N ARG A 86 13.88 -8.66 -10.26
CA ARG A 86 13.35 -7.30 -10.52
C ARG A 86 13.28 -6.98 -12.02
N ARG A 87 14.31 -7.31 -12.80
CA ARG A 87 14.26 -7.12 -14.27
C ARG A 87 13.16 -7.97 -14.91
N TRP A 88 12.95 -9.19 -14.43
CA TRP A 88 11.94 -10.09 -14.96
C TRP A 88 10.51 -9.62 -14.63
N ASN A 89 10.30 -9.08 -13.43
CA ASN A 89 9.05 -8.43 -13.05
C ASN A 89 8.71 -7.23 -13.95
N LEU A 90 9.70 -6.42 -14.33
CA LEU A 90 9.48 -5.29 -15.24
C LEU A 90 9.09 -5.78 -16.64
N THR A 91 9.80 -6.76 -17.19
CA THR A 91 9.43 -7.38 -18.48
C THR A 91 8.02 -7.96 -18.44
N TYR A 92 7.66 -8.64 -17.36
CA TYR A 92 6.30 -9.16 -17.15
C TYR A 92 5.24 -8.06 -17.05
N SER A 93 5.54 -6.93 -16.38
CA SER A 93 4.65 -5.76 -16.34
C SER A 93 4.41 -5.15 -17.73
N TYR A 94 5.44 -5.06 -18.58
CA TYR A 94 5.28 -4.60 -19.96
C TYR A 94 4.41 -5.55 -20.78
N LEU A 95 4.67 -6.86 -20.71
CA LEU A 95 3.86 -7.89 -21.36
C LEU A 95 2.40 -7.81 -20.91
N ARG A 96 2.15 -7.64 -19.61
CA ARG A 96 0.80 -7.46 -19.06
C ARG A 96 0.14 -6.20 -19.63
N GLY A 97 0.84 -5.06 -19.67
CA GLY A 97 0.34 -3.84 -20.30
C GLY A 97 -0.02 -4.03 -21.78
N ALA A 98 0.84 -4.71 -22.54
CA ALA A 98 0.61 -5.03 -23.95
C ALA A 98 -0.64 -5.91 -24.14
N THR A 99 -0.85 -6.92 -23.29
CA THR A 99 -2.07 -7.76 -23.36
C THR A 99 -3.33 -6.96 -23.11
N VAL A 100 -3.33 -6.03 -22.14
CA VAL A 100 -4.48 -5.15 -21.85
C VAL A 100 -4.80 -4.26 -23.06
N VAL A 101 -3.79 -3.60 -23.64
CA VAL A 101 -3.97 -2.74 -24.82
C VAL A 101 -4.49 -3.53 -26.02
N ALA A 102 -3.91 -4.71 -26.29
CA ALA A 102 -4.34 -5.57 -27.39
C ALA A 102 -5.81 -6.01 -27.22
N THR A 103 -6.19 -6.45 -26.01
CA THR A 103 -7.59 -6.83 -25.73
C THR A 103 -8.55 -5.65 -25.88
N PHE A 104 -8.15 -4.45 -25.45
CA PHE A 104 -8.99 -3.25 -25.56
C PHE A 104 -9.20 -2.83 -27.02
N LEU A 105 -8.13 -2.81 -27.83
CA LEU A 105 -8.21 -2.52 -29.25
C LEU A 105 -9.09 -3.54 -30.00
N LEU A 106 -8.96 -4.82 -29.65
CA LEU A 106 -9.79 -5.87 -30.24
C LEU A 106 -11.27 -5.68 -29.91
N VAL A 107 -11.61 -5.37 -28.66
CA VAL A 107 -12.99 -5.08 -28.25
C VAL A 107 -13.54 -3.86 -28.98
N LEU A 108 -12.77 -2.78 -29.10
CA LEU A 108 -13.18 -1.58 -29.84
C LEU A 108 -13.43 -1.88 -31.30
N LEU A 109 -12.55 -2.64 -31.95
CA LEU A 109 -12.66 -3.00 -33.36
C LEU A 109 -13.92 -3.85 -33.60
N VAL A 110 -14.10 -4.92 -32.82
CA VAL A 110 -15.28 -5.80 -32.91
C VAL A 110 -16.59 -5.04 -32.62
N SER A 111 -16.59 -4.16 -31.62
CA SER A 111 -17.77 -3.35 -31.29
C SER A 111 -18.10 -2.35 -32.40
N GLY A 112 -17.08 -1.73 -33.00
CA GLY A 112 -17.23 -0.82 -34.12
C GLY A 112 -17.83 -1.52 -35.35
N ASP A 113 -17.28 -2.67 -35.74
CA ASP A 113 -17.82 -3.49 -36.84
C ASP A 113 -19.27 -3.91 -36.59
N ALA A 114 -19.59 -4.34 -35.35
CA ALA A 114 -20.95 -4.71 -34.97
C ALA A 114 -21.93 -3.54 -35.06
N LEU A 115 -21.53 -2.34 -34.61
CA LEU A 115 -22.35 -1.12 -34.65
C LEU A 115 -22.61 -0.63 -36.08
N ILE A 116 -21.60 -0.71 -36.97
CA ILE A 116 -21.74 -0.37 -38.39
C ILE A 116 -22.66 -1.38 -39.08
N GLY A 117 -22.46 -2.69 -38.84
CA GLY A 117 -23.29 -3.75 -39.40
C GLY A 117 -24.75 -3.72 -38.94
N MET A 118 -25.01 -3.25 -37.71
CA MET A 118 -26.38 -3.02 -37.18
C MET A 118 -27.01 -1.71 -37.67
N GLY A 119 -26.31 -0.89 -38.46
CA GLY A 119 -26.85 0.35 -39.02
C GLY A 119 -27.03 1.49 -38.01
N ALA A 120 -26.34 1.43 -36.85
CA ALA A 120 -26.41 2.44 -35.81
C ALA A 120 -25.57 3.70 -36.10
N ILE A 121 -24.67 3.65 -37.10
CA ILE A 121 -23.80 4.76 -37.51
C ILE A 121 -23.95 4.97 -39.03
N PRO A 122 -24.42 6.15 -39.50
CA PRO A 122 -24.54 6.43 -40.93
C PRO A 122 -23.16 6.67 -41.56
N ILE A 123 -22.85 5.95 -42.64
CA ILE A 123 -21.65 6.20 -43.45
C ILE A 123 -21.90 7.47 -44.27
N PRO A 124 -21.04 8.51 -44.23
CA PRO A 124 -21.17 9.68 -45.08
C PRO A 124 -20.91 9.30 -46.54
N ASP A 125 -21.94 9.37 -47.38
CA ASP A 125 -21.79 9.12 -48.82
C ASP A 125 -20.88 10.18 -49.45
N ALA A 126 -19.77 9.74 -50.06
CA ALA A 126 -18.83 10.60 -50.76
C ALA A 126 -19.43 11.12 -52.08
N ALA A 127 -19.81 12.41 -52.02
CA ALA A 127 -19.95 13.44 -53.07
C ALA A 127 -20.76 13.16 -54.37
N PRO A 128 -21.59 14.12 -54.84
CA PRO A 128 -22.38 13.99 -56.06
C PRO A 128 -21.51 14.03 -57.34
N ARG A 129 -21.72 13.06 -58.24
CA ARG A 129 -21.07 13.05 -59.57
C ARG A 129 -21.68 14.17 -60.43
N LEU A 130 -20.84 15.11 -60.89
CA LEU A 130 -21.25 16.14 -61.85
C LEU A 130 -21.66 15.52 -63.21
N PRO A 131 -22.68 16.07 -63.89
CA PRO A 131 -23.18 15.51 -65.13
C PRO A 131 -22.19 15.71 -66.29
N ARG A 132 -21.80 14.61 -66.92
CA ARG A 132 -20.97 14.58 -68.15
C ARG A 132 -21.77 15.19 -69.30
N LYS A 133 -21.37 16.37 -69.78
CA LYS A 133 -21.90 16.93 -71.04
C LYS A 133 -21.40 16.07 -72.20
N VAL A 134 -22.33 15.50 -72.96
CA VAL A 134 -22.05 14.84 -74.24
C VAL A 134 -22.17 15.92 -75.31
N ALA A 135 -21.05 16.22 -75.99
CA ALA A 135 -21.07 17.02 -77.20
C ALA A 135 -21.59 16.15 -78.36
N VAL A 136 -22.62 16.62 -79.05
CA VAL A 136 -23.07 16.12 -80.35
C VAL A 136 -22.82 17.24 -81.36
N GLU A 137 -22.23 16.84 -82.47
CA GLU A 137 -21.75 17.62 -83.62
C GLU A 137 -22.86 18.41 -84.34
#